data_AF-A7SHA9-F1
#
_entry.id   AF-A7SHA9-F1
#
_cell.length_a   1.000
_cell.length_b   1.000
_cell.length_c   1.000
_cell.angle_alpha   90.00
_cell.angle_beta   90.00
_cell.angle_gamma   90.00
#
_symmetry.space_group_name_H-M   'P 1'
#
loop_
_entity.id
_entity.type
_entity.pdbx_description
1 polymer ?
#
loop_
_entity_poly.entity_id
_entity_poly.type
_entity_poly.pdbx_seq_one_letter_code
_entity_poly.pdbx_strand_id
1 'polypeptide(L)'
;MASLFDTNQAVRIAKYFLEDIEDPVNLVPVSLVVLCLVVAGRPRGLAWWAMFNGCIIHCWMDGIVGMFGRGPKWLVIEYGKLDSRYWPTKDSLVMMICAVELLIMGPLCLLWYHAIIMDKWYKHFLAIITSTFQMMGCILYFSAELYDGCEHIPFTTWPPTFTKFDDLFYFWFIYVFANGVWIIIPSYVMITTLQEMYPIYIHSSQPKKSKKRN
;
A
#
# COMPACT_ATOMS: atom_id res chain seq x y z
N MET A 1 7.38 35.33 -33.49
CA MET A 1 6.51 35.16 -32.30
C MET A 1 6.10 33.69 -32.26
N ALA A 2 6.58 32.96 -31.26
CA ALA A 2 6.25 31.56 -31.04
C ALA A 2 4.74 31.40 -30.80
N SER A 3 4.10 30.44 -31.46
CA SER A 3 2.73 30.03 -31.14
C SER A 3 2.74 29.39 -29.75
N LEU A 4 2.48 30.20 -28.73
CA LEU A 4 2.62 29.85 -27.32
C LEU A 4 1.61 28.81 -26.81
N PHE A 5 0.71 28.30 -27.66
CA PHE A 5 -0.19 27.20 -27.34
C PHE A 5 -0.47 26.37 -28.60
N ASP A 6 0.07 25.14 -28.67
CA ASP A 6 -0.41 24.15 -29.64
C ASP A 6 -1.79 23.66 -29.17
N THR A 7 -2.84 24.19 -29.80
CA THR A 7 -4.23 23.84 -29.48
C THR A 7 -4.48 22.34 -29.63
N ASN A 8 -3.77 21.65 -30.52
CA ASN A 8 -3.91 20.19 -30.67
C ASN A 8 -3.30 19.45 -29.49
N GLN A 9 -2.19 19.94 -28.95
CA GLN A 9 -1.59 19.40 -27.72
C GLN A 9 -2.51 19.66 -26.52
N ALA A 10 -3.07 20.86 -26.38
CA ALA A 10 -4.01 21.18 -25.31
C ALA A 10 -5.29 20.33 -25.37
N VAL A 11 -5.88 20.13 -26.55
CA VAL A 11 -7.05 19.24 -26.73
C VAL A 11 -6.69 17.79 -26.43
N ARG A 12 -5.51 17.32 -26.80
CA ARG A 12 -5.03 15.96 -26.49
C ARG A 12 -4.86 15.77 -24.98
N ILE A 13 -4.27 16.75 -24.30
CA ILE A 13 -4.10 16.76 -22.85
C ILE A 13 -5.47 16.81 -22.16
N ALA A 14 -6.39 17.65 -22.61
CA ALA A 14 -7.74 17.73 -22.05
C ALA A 14 -8.51 16.42 -22.21
N LYS A 15 -8.48 15.81 -23.40
CA LYS A 15 -9.08 14.48 -23.62
C LYS A 15 -8.46 13.42 -22.73
N TYR A 16 -7.14 13.46 -22.57
CA TYR A 16 -6.40 12.54 -21.70
C TYR A 16 -6.87 12.64 -20.24
N PHE A 17 -7.04 13.85 -19.71
CA PHE A 17 -7.55 14.05 -18.34
C PHE A 17 -9.05 13.72 -18.19
N LEU A 18 -9.87 13.99 -19.20
CA LEU A 18 -11.30 13.69 -19.15
C LEU A 18 -11.58 12.18 -19.18
N GLU A 19 -10.86 11.45 -20.02
CA GLU A 19 -10.97 9.98 -20.11
C GLU A 19 -10.56 9.32 -18.77
N ASP A 20 -9.57 9.88 -18.08
CA ASP A 20 -9.19 9.47 -16.72
C ASP A 20 -10.30 9.76 -15.70
N ILE A 21 -11.05 10.86 -15.80
CA ILE A 21 -12.12 11.18 -14.84
C ILE A 21 -13.33 10.24 -15.01
N GLU A 22 -13.58 9.76 -16.23
CA GLU A 22 -14.76 8.95 -16.56
C GLU A 22 -14.61 7.46 -16.23
N ASP A 23 -13.39 6.92 -16.05
CA ASP A 23 -13.22 5.50 -15.68
C ASP A 23 -13.70 5.25 -14.23
N PRO A 24 -14.74 4.41 -14.02
CA PRO A 24 -15.29 4.15 -12.70
C PRO A 24 -14.27 3.58 -11.71
N VAL A 25 -13.19 2.97 -12.17
CA VAL A 25 -12.15 2.44 -11.26
C VAL A 25 -11.43 3.55 -10.49
N ASN A 26 -11.45 4.79 -10.99
CA ASN A 26 -10.86 5.95 -10.32
C ASN A 26 -11.69 6.47 -9.15
N LEU A 27 -12.95 6.02 -9.05
CA LEU A 27 -13.81 6.28 -7.90
C LEU A 27 -13.66 5.24 -6.79
N VAL A 28 -12.95 4.12 -7.02
CA VAL A 28 -12.75 3.07 -6.01
C VAL A 28 -12.15 3.59 -4.70
N PRO A 29 -11.03 4.34 -4.68
CA PRO A 29 -10.43 4.79 -3.42
C PRO A 29 -11.38 5.70 -2.65
N VAL A 30 -12.08 6.61 -3.34
CA VAL A 30 -13.07 7.52 -2.72
C VAL A 30 -14.25 6.72 -2.17
N SER A 31 -14.77 5.77 -2.94
CA SER A 31 -15.90 4.92 -2.54
C SER A 31 -15.58 4.08 -1.32
N LEU A 32 -14.39 3.47 -1.28
CA LEU A 32 -13.93 2.69 -0.13
C LEU A 32 -13.71 3.56 1.10
N VAL A 33 -13.11 4.75 0.96
CA VAL A 33 -12.95 5.71 2.08
C VAL A 33 -14.31 6.15 2.61
N VAL A 34 -15.26 6.51 1.74
CA VAL A 34 -16.62 6.89 2.17
C VAL A 34 -17.30 5.72 2.87
N LEU A 35 -17.20 4.50 2.32
CA LEU A 35 -17.75 3.31 2.95
C LEU A 35 -17.15 3.08 4.35
N CYS A 36 -15.84 3.18 4.50
CA CYS A 36 -15.14 3.10 5.78
C CYS A 36 -15.69 4.11 6.80
N LEU A 37 -15.81 5.38 6.39
CA LEU A 37 -16.29 6.46 7.26
C LEU A 37 -17.76 6.29 7.65
N VAL A 38 -18.61 5.82 6.73
CA VAL A 38 -20.04 5.59 6.99
C VAL A 38 -20.26 4.36 7.87
N VAL A 39 -19.52 3.27 7.62
CA VAL A 39 -19.72 1.99 8.32
C VAL A 39 -19.08 1.99 9.70
N ALA A 40 -17.86 2.54 9.85
CA ALA A 40 -17.11 2.46 11.09
C ALA A 40 -16.97 3.81 11.81
N GLY A 41 -16.75 4.91 11.07
CA GLY A 41 -16.58 6.25 11.62
C GLY A 41 -15.18 6.82 11.42
N ARG A 42 -14.90 8.00 12.00
CA ARG A 42 -13.65 8.73 11.71
C ARG A 42 -12.39 7.97 12.18
N PRO A 43 -11.35 7.81 11.34
CA PRO A 43 -10.08 7.20 11.73
C PRO A 43 -9.36 7.97 12.85
N ARG A 44 -8.69 7.21 13.72
CA ARG A 44 -7.80 7.70 14.79
C ARG A 44 -6.58 6.79 14.93
N GLY A 45 -5.42 7.36 15.25
CA GLY A 45 -4.17 6.60 15.42
C GLY A 45 -3.86 5.68 14.24
N LEU A 46 -3.54 4.41 14.53
CA LEU A 46 -3.23 3.39 13.52
C LEU A 46 -4.39 3.06 12.55
N ALA A 47 -5.62 3.48 12.84
CA ALA A 47 -6.72 3.31 11.90
C ALA A 47 -6.52 4.14 10.62
N TRP A 48 -5.77 5.25 10.68
CA TRP A 48 -5.36 5.98 9.48
C TRP A 48 -4.49 5.13 8.57
N TRP A 49 -3.50 4.45 9.15
CA TRP A 49 -2.62 3.54 8.41
C TRP A 49 -3.41 2.42 7.74
N ALA A 50 -4.30 1.77 8.49
CA ALA A 50 -5.12 0.67 7.98
C ALA A 50 -6.07 1.13 6.85
N MET A 51 -6.78 2.25 7.01
CA MET A 51 -7.70 2.75 5.97
C MET A 51 -6.95 3.22 4.73
N PHE A 52 -5.86 3.98 4.89
CA PHE A 52 -5.06 4.47 3.76
C PHE A 52 -4.50 3.31 2.94
N ASN A 53 -3.91 2.31 3.62
CA ASN A 53 -3.40 1.12 2.97
C ASN A 53 -4.50 0.31 2.28
N GLY A 54 -5.62 0.07 2.95
CA GLY A 54 -6.72 -0.70 2.40
C GLY A 54 -7.33 -0.04 1.17
N CYS A 55 -7.72 1.23 1.27
CA CYS A 55 -8.46 1.90 0.21
C CYS A 55 -7.59 2.35 -0.97
N ILE A 56 -6.42 2.92 -0.67
CA ILE A 56 -5.61 3.65 -1.66
C ILE A 56 -4.49 2.77 -2.18
N ILE A 57 -3.70 2.16 -1.29
CA ILE A 57 -2.50 1.42 -1.67
C ILE A 57 -2.88 0.05 -2.26
N HIS A 58 -3.37 -0.85 -1.41
CA HIS A 58 -3.59 -2.24 -1.78
C HIS A 58 -4.71 -2.43 -2.81
N CYS A 59 -5.88 -1.81 -2.60
CA CYS A 59 -6.99 -2.00 -3.51
C CYS A 59 -6.87 -1.18 -4.81
N TRP A 60 -6.37 0.06 -4.76
CA TRP A 60 -6.38 0.94 -5.93
C TRP A 60 -5.02 1.02 -6.62
N MET A 61 -3.97 1.45 -5.93
CA MET A 61 -2.67 1.67 -6.55
C MET A 61 -1.99 0.36 -6.94
N ASP A 62 -1.88 -0.63 -6.06
CA ASP A 62 -1.18 -1.87 -6.42
C ASP A 62 -2.11 -2.88 -7.09
N GLY A 63 -3.34 -2.99 -6.60
CA GLY A 63 -4.38 -3.83 -7.20
C GLY A 63 -4.82 -3.34 -8.58
N ILE A 64 -5.52 -2.20 -8.66
CA ILE A 64 -6.12 -1.75 -9.93
C ILE A 64 -5.04 -1.19 -10.89
N VAL A 65 -4.21 -0.27 -10.43
CA VAL A 65 -3.19 0.37 -11.27
C VAL A 65 -2.03 -0.58 -11.54
N GLY A 66 -1.42 -1.15 -10.51
CA GLY A 66 -0.26 -2.04 -10.62
C GLY A 66 -0.56 -3.32 -11.39
N MET A 67 -1.55 -4.10 -10.94
CA MET A 67 -1.88 -5.40 -11.54
C MET A 67 -2.50 -5.24 -12.93
N PHE A 68 -3.56 -4.43 -13.06
CA PHE A 68 -4.34 -4.35 -14.31
C PHE A 68 -3.88 -3.23 -15.26
N GLY A 69 -2.98 -2.34 -14.83
CA GLY A 69 -2.59 -1.19 -15.65
C GLY A 69 -3.77 -0.23 -15.89
N ARG A 70 -4.74 -0.20 -14.97
CA ARG A 70 -5.99 0.55 -15.11
C ARG A 70 -6.06 1.64 -14.07
N GLY A 71 -6.54 2.82 -14.45
CA GLY A 71 -6.62 3.96 -13.55
C GLY A 71 -6.25 5.24 -14.29
N PRO A 72 -5.89 6.33 -13.60
CA PRO A 72 -5.48 7.54 -14.27
C PRO A 72 -4.22 7.23 -15.07
N LYS A 73 -4.23 7.48 -16.39
CA LYS A 73 -3.14 7.11 -17.29
C LYS A 73 -1.79 7.66 -16.84
N TRP A 74 -1.78 8.87 -16.26
CA TRP A 74 -0.56 9.44 -15.69
C TRP A 74 0.00 8.58 -14.54
N LEU A 75 -0.85 8.01 -13.69
CA LEU A 75 -0.43 7.18 -12.57
C LEU A 75 0.10 5.82 -13.04
N VAL A 76 -0.54 5.21 -14.05
CA VAL A 76 -0.06 3.97 -14.69
C VAL A 76 1.33 4.17 -15.30
N ILE A 77 1.55 5.32 -15.97
CA ILE A 77 2.86 5.67 -16.55
C ILE A 77 3.91 5.86 -15.46
N GLU A 78 3.58 6.58 -14.38
CA GLU A 78 4.53 6.76 -13.27
C GLU A 78 4.86 5.44 -12.56
N TYR A 79 3.90 4.52 -12.44
CA TYR A 79 4.13 3.16 -11.94
C TYR A 79 5.14 2.38 -12.79
N GLY A 80 5.03 2.44 -14.12
CA GLY A 80 5.99 1.78 -15.02
C GLY A 80 7.37 2.45 -15.04
N LYS A 81 7.44 3.77 -14.81
CA LYS A 81 8.72 4.49 -14.67
C LYS A 81 9.43 4.16 -13.37
N LEU A 82 8.68 4.02 -12.28
CA LEU A 82 9.21 3.62 -10.98
C LEU A 82 9.95 2.29 -11.11
N ASP A 83 9.29 1.33 -11.72
CA ASP A 83 9.76 -0.04 -11.82
C ASP A 83 9.09 -0.70 -13.03
N SER A 84 9.93 -1.06 -14.00
CA SER A 84 9.46 -1.61 -15.28
C SER A 84 8.68 -2.92 -15.14
N ARG A 85 8.81 -3.63 -13.99
CA ARG A 85 8.07 -4.84 -13.65
C ARG A 85 6.57 -4.63 -13.55
N TYR A 86 6.10 -3.44 -13.20
CA TYR A 86 4.68 -3.11 -13.25
C TYR A 86 4.19 -2.87 -14.67
N TRP A 87 5.00 -2.20 -15.49
CA TRP A 87 4.73 -1.91 -16.90
C TRP A 87 6.01 -1.49 -17.62
N PRO A 88 6.33 -2.01 -18.82
CA PRO A 88 5.51 -2.91 -19.64
C PRO A 88 5.77 -4.40 -19.41
N THR A 89 6.77 -4.80 -18.60
CA THR A 89 7.23 -6.20 -18.57
C THR A 89 6.27 -7.14 -17.85
N LYS A 90 5.51 -6.63 -16.87
CA LYS A 90 4.51 -7.39 -16.11
C LYS A 90 5.12 -8.66 -15.50
N ASP A 91 6.19 -8.47 -14.72
CA ASP A 91 6.90 -9.58 -14.07
C ASP A 91 5.93 -10.44 -13.23
N SER A 92 6.11 -11.75 -13.31
CA SER A 92 5.18 -12.70 -12.68
C SER A 92 5.17 -12.60 -11.16
N LEU A 93 6.33 -12.35 -10.53
CA LEU A 93 6.40 -12.23 -9.07
C LEU A 93 5.74 -10.93 -8.61
N VAL A 94 6.02 -9.80 -9.27
CA VAL A 94 5.38 -8.52 -8.93
C VAL A 94 3.87 -8.58 -9.15
N MET A 95 3.40 -9.17 -10.25
CA MET A 95 1.97 -9.34 -10.49
C MET A 95 1.28 -10.22 -9.43
N MET A 96 1.97 -11.24 -8.91
CA MET A 96 1.46 -12.05 -7.81
C MET A 96 1.43 -11.29 -6.48
N ILE A 97 2.42 -10.43 -6.21
CA ILE A 97 2.38 -9.53 -5.06
C ILE A 97 1.17 -8.59 -5.16
N CYS A 98 0.94 -7.95 -6.30
CA CYS A 98 -0.22 -7.09 -6.52
C CYS A 98 -1.55 -7.83 -6.32
N ALA A 99 -1.63 -9.11 -6.76
CA ALA A 99 -2.80 -9.94 -6.54
C ALA A 99 -3.04 -10.21 -5.04
N VAL A 100 -1.97 -10.50 -4.28
CA VAL A 100 -2.03 -10.67 -2.82
C VAL A 100 -2.42 -9.36 -2.14
N GLU A 101 -1.92 -8.22 -2.61
CA GLU A 101 -2.31 -6.91 -2.08
C GLU A 101 -3.80 -6.65 -2.28
N LEU A 102 -4.32 -6.87 -3.49
CA LEU A 102 -5.74 -6.67 -3.79
C LEU A 102 -6.65 -7.65 -3.04
N LEU A 103 -6.31 -8.94 -3.01
CA LEU A 103 -7.21 -10.00 -2.54
C LEU A 103 -7.06 -10.33 -1.06
N ILE A 104 -5.90 -10.01 -0.46
CA ILE A 104 -5.59 -10.36 0.94
C ILE A 104 -5.29 -9.10 1.75
N MET A 105 -4.28 -8.30 1.36
CA MET A 105 -3.85 -7.17 2.20
C MET A 105 -4.89 -6.06 2.29
N GLY A 106 -5.53 -5.70 1.17
CA GLY A 106 -6.61 -4.72 1.12
C GLY A 106 -7.77 -5.10 2.05
N PRO A 107 -8.41 -6.28 1.87
CA PRO A 107 -9.45 -6.75 2.76
C PRO A 107 -9.03 -6.81 4.24
N LEU A 108 -7.82 -7.30 4.53
CA LEU A 108 -7.30 -7.34 5.91
C LEU A 108 -7.15 -5.93 6.50
N CYS A 109 -6.62 -4.97 5.74
CA CYS A 109 -6.52 -3.57 6.15
C CYS A 109 -7.88 -2.95 6.45
N LEU A 110 -8.88 -3.17 5.59
CA LEU A 110 -10.23 -2.64 5.78
C LEU A 110 -10.94 -3.28 6.99
N LEU A 111 -10.80 -4.60 7.16
CA LEU A 111 -11.30 -5.31 8.33
C LEU A 111 -10.60 -4.85 9.61
N TRP A 112 -9.28 -4.62 9.56
CA TRP A 112 -8.51 -4.15 10.69
C TRP A 112 -8.90 -2.73 11.08
N TYR A 113 -9.08 -1.83 10.11
CA TYR A 113 -9.63 -0.50 10.33
C TYR A 113 -10.98 -0.56 11.05
N HIS A 114 -11.92 -1.35 10.52
CA HIS A 114 -13.22 -1.54 11.17
C HIS A 114 -13.08 -2.07 12.60
N ALA A 115 -12.19 -3.04 12.83
CA ALA A 115 -11.93 -3.61 14.14
C ALA A 115 -11.36 -2.60 15.14
N ILE A 116 -10.48 -1.70 14.71
CA ILE A 116 -9.92 -0.63 15.56
C ILE A 116 -11.02 0.35 15.96
N ILE A 117 -11.81 0.82 14.99
CA ILE A 117 -12.80 1.86 15.24
C ILE A 117 -13.97 1.35 16.07
N MET A 118 -14.44 0.14 15.78
CA MET A 118 -15.53 -0.51 16.53
C MET A 118 -15.08 -1.26 17.78
N ASP A 119 -13.81 -1.09 18.18
CA ASP A 119 -13.18 -1.71 19.34
C ASP A 119 -13.44 -3.23 19.47
N LYS A 120 -13.23 -3.96 18.36
CA LYS A 120 -13.48 -5.40 18.29
C LYS A 120 -12.35 -6.18 18.96
N TRP A 121 -12.70 -7.30 19.61
CA TRP A 121 -11.75 -8.18 20.31
C TRP A 121 -10.62 -8.72 19.42
N TYR A 122 -10.89 -8.89 18.12
CA TYR A 122 -9.94 -9.43 17.14
C TYR A 122 -9.02 -8.37 16.50
N LYS A 123 -9.07 -7.10 16.95
CA LYS A 123 -8.25 -6.01 16.38
C LYS A 123 -6.74 -6.29 16.43
N HIS A 124 -6.26 -6.93 17.50
CA HIS A 124 -4.84 -7.27 17.66
C HIS A 124 -4.41 -8.43 16.74
N PHE A 125 -5.27 -9.43 16.56
CA PHE A 125 -5.03 -10.49 15.58
C PHE A 125 -4.92 -9.92 14.17
N LEU A 126 -5.87 -9.04 13.79
CA LEU A 126 -5.85 -8.37 12.49
C LEU A 126 -4.62 -7.47 12.32
N ALA A 127 -4.16 -6.78 13.37
CA ALA A 127 -2.93 -5.99 13.32
C ALA A 127 -1.72 -6.85 12.94
N ILE A 128 -1.52 -7.98 13.64
CA ILE A 128 -0.36 -8.86 13.42
C ILE A 128 -0.40 -9.51 12.04
N ILE A 129 -1.56 -10.08 11.64
CA ILE A 129 -1.66 -10.76 10.34
C ILE A 129 -1.50 -9.77 9.18
N THR A 130 -2.11 -8.59 9.27
CA THR A 130 -1.98 -7.55 8.23
C THR A 130 -0.53 -7.09 8.12
N SER A 131 0.12 -6.78 9.24
CA SER A 131 1.53 -6.39 9.26
C SER A 131 2.45 -7.46 8.69
N THR A 132 2.18 -8.73 8.99
CA THR A 132 2.97 -9.87 8.46
C THR A 132 2.91 -9.91 6.93
N PHE A 133 1.72 -9.80 6.34
CA PHE A 133 1.58 -9.80 4.89
C PHE A 133 2.26 -8.58 4.25
N GLN A 134 2.08 -7.38 4.83
CA GLN A 134 2.73 -6.16 4.33
C GLN A 134 4.25 -6.28 4.32
N MET A 135 4.84 -6.79 5.41
CA MET A 135 6.29 -7.02 5.48
C MET A 135 6.74 -8.08 4.49
N MET A 136 6.01 -9.19 4.38
CA MET A 136 6.34 -10.27 3.46
C MET A 136 6.33 -9.77 2.00
N GLY A 137 5.28 -9.05 1.58
CA GLY A 137 5.19 -8.48 0.23
C GLY A 137 6.36 -7.54 -0.06
N CYS A 138 6.65 -6.63 0.87
CA CYS A 138 7.75 -5.67 0.74
C CYS A 138 9.12 -6.38 0.66
N ILE A 139 9.38 -7.38 1.52
CA ILE A 139 10.62 -8.17 1.48
C ILE A 139 10.76 -8.90 0.15
N LEU A 140 9.69 -9.53 -0.35
CA LEU A 140 9.71 -10.24 -1.63
C LEU A 140 9.97 -9.30 -2.80
N TYR A 141 9.32 -8.13 -2.80
CA TYR A 141 9.51 -7.09 -3.82
C TYR A 141 10.96 -6.61 -3.88
N PHE A 142 11.56 -6.28 -2.72
CA PHE A 142 12.96 -5.87 -2.65
C PHE A 142 13.92 -7.00 -3.05
N SER A 143 13.68 -8.20 -2.53
CA SER A 143 14.59 -9.34 -2.72
C SER A 143 14.63 -9.81 -4.16
N ALA A 144 13.49 -9.79 -4.87
CA ALA A 144 13.43 -10.13 -6.29
C ALA A 144 14.30 -9.18 -7.12
N GLU A 145 14.23 -7.88 -6.84
CA GLU A 145 15.02 -6.90 -7.60
C GLU A 145 16.50 -6.98 -7.29
N LEU A 146 16.86 -7.18 -6.02
CA LEU A 146 18.24 -7.40 -5.62
C LEU A 146 18.82 -8.67 -6.25
N TYR A 147 18.00 -9.70 -6.42
CA TYR A 147 18.38 -10.94 -7.10
C TYR A 147 18.66 -10.70 -8.58
N ASP A 148 17.83 -9.88 -9.24
CA ASP A 148 17.98 -9.49 -10.64
C ASP A 148 19.00 -8.35 -10.85
N GLY A 149 19.88 -8.07 -9.87
CA GLY A 149 20.93 -7.05 -10.02
C GLY A 149 20.42 -5.62 -10.13
N CYS A 150 19.17 -5.38 -9.71
CA CYS A 150 18.46 -4.11 -9.79
C CYS A 150 18.22 -3.61 -11.24
N GLU A 151 18.01 -4.52 -12.20
CA GLU A 151 17.86 -4.17 -13.63
C GLU A 151 16.59 -3.38 -13.99
N HIS A 152 15.57 -3.36 -13.14
CA HIS A 152 14.23 -2.89 -13.48
C HIS A 152 13.90 -1.48 -12.97
N ILE A 153 14.73 -0.94 -12.08
CA ILE A 153 14.61 0.41 -11.53
C ILE A 153 15.47 1.39 -12.35
N PRO A 154 15.02 2.62 -12.59
CA PRO A 154 15.83 3.63 -13.29
C PRO A 154 17.12 4.00 -12.52
N PHE A 155 18.25 3.42 -12.94
CA PHE A 155 19.62 3.93 -12.71
C PHE A 155 20.58 3.35 -13.77
N THR A 156 21.75 3.99 -13.99
CA THR A 156 22.56 3.74 -15.20
C THR A 156 23.42 2.48 -15.20
N THR A 157 23.93 2.02 -14.06
CA THR A 157 24.79 0.82 -13.92
C THR A 157 24.92 0.42 -12.46
N TRP A 158 25.20 -0.84 -12.12
CA TRP A 158 25.63 -1.24 -10.77
C TRP A 158 27.17 -1.29 -10.68
N PRO A 159 27.83 -0.63 -9.71
CA PRO A 159 27.27 0.16 -8.61
C PRO A 159 26.57 1.46 -9.09
N PRO A 160 25.50 1.90 -8.41
CA PRO A 160 24.57 2.91 -8.92
C PRO A 160 25.29 4.23 -9.18
N THR A 161 25.20 4.70 -10.41
CA THR A 161 25.71 6.01 -10.82
C THR A 161 24.55 7.00 -10.95
N PHE A 162 24.42 7.92 -10.00
CA PHE A 162 23.34 8.93 -10.02
C PHE A 162 23.76 10.15 -10.84
N THR A 163 23.80 9.99 -12.16
CA THR A 163 24.19 11.10 -13.06
C THR A 163 23.04 12.07 -13.32
N LYS A 164 21.79 11.60 -13.18
CA LYS A 164 20.57 12.41 -13.30
C LYS A 164 19.85 12.48 -11.96
N PHE A 165 19.20 13.61 -11.71
CA PHE A 165 18.38 13.80 -10.51
C PHE A 165 17.23 12.77 -10.44
N ASP A 166 16.63 12.45 -11.59
CA ASP A 166 15.53 11.50 -11.68
C ASP A 166 15.95 10.11 -11.16
N ASP A 167 17.12 9.61 -11.57
CA ASP A 167 17.65 8.31 -11.12
C ASP A 167 17.88 8.29 -9.59
N LEU A 168 18.34 9.41 -9.01
CA LEU A 168 18.50 9.56 -7.56
C LEU A 168 17.14 9.52 -6.84
N PHE A 169 16.17 10.25 -7.39
CA PHE A 169 14.85 10.41 -6.80
C PHE A 169 14.08 9.08 -6.81
N TYR A 170 13.97 8.42 -7.96
CA TYR A 170 13.22 7.17 -8.07
C TYR A 170 13.86 6.05 -7.25
N PHE A 171 15.19 5.95 -7.22
CA PHE A 171 15.87 4.92 -6.43
C PHE A 171 15.79 5.18 -4.91
N TRP A 172 16.28 6.32 -4.41
CA TRP A 172 16.38 6.51 -2.95
C TRP A 172 15.05 6.90 -2.31
N PHE A 173 14.27 7.78 -2.93
CA PHE A 173 13.06 8.29 -2.30
C PHE A 173 11.87 7.37 -2.51
N ILE A 174 11.71 6.81 -3.71
CA ILE A 174 10.55 5.96 -3.97
C ILE A 174 10.89 4.50 -3.72
N TYR A 175 11.91 3.95 -4.37
CA TYR A 175 12.23 2.54 -4.21
C TYR A 175 12.71 2.18 -2.80
N VAL A 176 13.68 2.90 -2.23
CA VAL A 176 14.18 2.60 -0.88
C VAL A 176 13.29 3.18 0.22
N PHE A 177 13.12 4.50 0.25
CA PHE A 177 12.45 5.17 1.38
C PHE A 177 10.95 4.90 1.43
N ALA A 178 10.22 5.08 0.32
CA ALA A 178 8.77 4.89 0.32
C ALA A 178 8.42 3.44 0.66
N ASN A 179 8.99 2.45 -0.05
CA ASN A 179 8.73 1.03 0.27
C ASN A 179 9.24 0.64 1.68
N GLY A 180 10.32 1.24 2.17
CA GLY A 180 10.83 1.02 3.53
C GLY A 180 9.81 1.32 4.64
N VAL A 181 8.83 2.20 4.38
CA VAL A 181 7.72 2.47 5.32
C VAL A 181 6.91 1.20 5.61
N TRP A 182 6.74 0.30 4.63
CA TRP A 182 6.05 -0.99 4.76
C TRP A 182 6.86 -2.07 5.47
N ILE A 183 8.09 -1.77 5.89
CA ILE A 183 8.83 -2.58 6.87
C ILE A 183 8.72 -1.96 8.25
N ILE A 184 8.98 -0.66 8.35
CA ILE A 184 9.11 0.05 9.64
C ILE A 184 7.76 0.13 10.37
N ILE A 185 6.70 0.59 9.69
CA ILE A 185 5.39 0.78 10.33
C ILE A 185 4.77 -0.55 10.74
N PRO A 186 4.74 -1.59 9.88
CA PRO A 186 4.26 -2.91 10.30
C PRO A 186 5.03 -3.50 11.49
N SER A 187 6.36 -3.32 11.54
CA SER A 187 7.19 -3.75 12.67
C SER A 187 6.77 -3.03 13.97
N TYR A 188 6.58 -1.71 13.90
CA TYR A 188 6.10 -0.92 15.03
C TYR A 188 4.70 -1.38 15.49
N VAL A 189 3.79 -1.63 14.55
CA VAL A 189 2.44 -2.16 14.84
C VAL A 189 2.51 -3.50 15.55
N MET A 190 3.37 -4.42 15.09
CA MET A 190 3.52 -5.75 15.72
C MET A 190 4.04 -5.63 17.14
N ILE A 191 5.10 -4.83 17.36
CA ILE A 191 5.70 -4.64 18.68
C ILE A 191 4.69 -4.01 19.65
N THR A 192 4.03 -2.93 19.25
CA THR A 192 3.01 -2.26 20.08
C THR A 192 1.83 -3.17 20.37
N THR A 193 1.36 -3.93 19.39
CA THR A 193 0.27 -4.90 19.58
C THR A 193 0.65 -5.97 20.60
N LEU A 194 1.87 -6.51 20.53
CA LEU A 194 2.36 -7.50 21.49
C LEU A 194 2.47 -6.92 22.91
N GLN A 195 2.92 -5.67 23.02
CA GLN A 195 2.98 -4.96 24.30
C GLN A 195 1.59 -4.74 24.91
N GLU A 196 0.58 -4.41 24.10
CA GLU A 196 -0.80 -4.24 24.54
C GLU A 196 -1.46 -5.57 24.95
N MET A 197 -1.15 -6.66 24.24
CA MET A 197 -1.69 -7.99 24.54
C MET A 197 -1.09 -8.61 25.80
N TYR A 198 0.16 -8.31 26.13
CA TYR A 198 0.88 -8.91 27.25
C TYR A 198 0.15 -8.80 28.61
N PRO A 199 -0.26 -7.61 29.10
CA PRO A 199 -0.95 -7.51 30.38
C PRO A 199 -2.31 -8.22 30.39
N ILE A 200 -3.03 -8.22 29.26
CA ILE A 200 -4.32 -8.91 29.10
C ILE A 200 -4.12 -10.42 29.28
N TYR A 201 -3.10 -10.97 28.63
CA TYR A 201 -2.75 -12.38 28.76
C TYR A 201 -2.40 -12.75 30.21
N ILE A 202 -1.53 -11.97 30.87
CA ILE A 202 -1.15 -12.20 32.27
C ILE A 202 -2.35 -12.14 33.22
N HIS A 203 -3.27 -11.20 33.03
CA HIS A 203 -4.48 -11.15 33.84
C HIS A 203 -5.39 -12.36 33.59
N SER A 204 -5.52 -12.80 32.33
CA SER A 204 -6.38 -13.93 31.96
C SER A 204 -5.86 -15.28 32.45
N SER A 205 -4.55 -15.41 32.66
CA SER A 205 -3.89 -16.66 33.06
C SER A 205 -3.85 -16.88 34.59
N GLN A 206 -4.24 -15.90 35.40
CA GLN A 206 -4.32 -16.05 36.84
C GLN A 206 -5.48 -17.00 37.24
N PRO A 207 -5.26 -17.96 38.17
CA PRO A 207 -6.32 -18.84 38.62
C PRO A 207 -7.45 -18.04 39.29
N LYS A 208 -8.69 -18.26 38.83
CA LYS A 208 -9.87 -17.64 39.44
C LYS A 208 -9.94 -18.07 40.91
N LYS A 209 -9.72 -17.14 41.85
CA LYS A 209 -9.90 -17.40 43.29
C LYS A 209 -11.33 -17.92 43.50
N SER A 210 -11.47 -19.16 43.98
CA SER A 210 -12.80 -19.67 44.30
C SER A 210 -13.37 -18.81 45.43
N LYS A 211 -14.53 -18.18 45.19
CA LYS A 211 -15.31 -17.59 46.27
C LYS A 211 -15.72 -18.74 47.19
N LYS A 212 -15.10 -18.85 48.37
CA LYS A 212 -15.64 -19.67 49.45
C LYS A 212 -17.06 -19.15 49.73
N ARG A 213 -18.06 -19.97 49.37
CA ARG A 213 -19.44 -19.81 49.84
C ARG A 213 -19.39 -20.11 51.34
N ASN A 214 -19.53 -19.08 52.16
CA ASN A 214 -19.89 -19.23 53.56
C ASN A 214 -21.40 -19.49 53.66
#